data_AF-A0A7C1X640-F1
#
_entry.id   AF-A0A7C1X640-F1
#
_cell.length_a   1.000
_cell.length_b   1.000
_cell.length_c   1.000
_cell.angle_alpha   90.00
_cell.angle_beta   90.00
_cell.angle_gamma   90.00
#
_symmetry.space_group_name_H-M   'P 1'
#
loop_
_entity.id
_entity.type
_entity.pdbx_description
1 polymer ?
#
loop_
_entity_poly.entity_id
_entity_poly.type
_entity_poly.pdbx_seq_one_letter_code
_entity_poly.pdbx_strand_id
1 'polypeptide(L)' 'MAKRTIVTMPGDGIGRIVLPEALRVLRAVGFAAEFVHGDVGWEVWCNEGTAL' A
#
# COMPACT_ATOMS: atom_id res chain seq x y z
N MET A 1 21.80 8.28 2.41
CA MET A 1 20.63 8.90 1.77
C MET A 1 19.47 8.85 2.76
N ALA A 2 18.62 9.88 2.83
CA ALA A 2 17.43 9.82 3.65
C ALA A 2 16.51 8.68 3.16
N LYS A 3 16.03 7.86 4.08
CA LYS A 3 15.06 6.78 3.78
C LYS A 3 13.73 7.45 3.47
N ARG A 4 13.14 7.15 2.31
CA ARG A 4 11.85 7.70 1.90
C ARG A 4 10.76 6.93 2.60
N THR A 5 9.77 7.63 3.15
CA THR A 5 8.53 7.03 3.65
C THR A 5 7.53 6.96 2.51
N ILE A 6 6.99 5.78 2.25
CA ILE A 6 6.04 5.49 1.17
C ILE A 6 4.81 4.86 1.80
N VAL A 7 3.63 5.40 1.50
CA VAL A 7 2.37 4.82 1.95
C VAL A 7 1.93 3.74 0.95
N THR A 8 1.42 2.62 1.48
CA THR A 8 0.91 1.47 0.74
C THR A 8 -0.60 1.37 0.98
N MET A 9 -1.39 1.50 -0.09
CA MET A 9 -2.86 1.60 -0.03
C MET A 9 -3.45 0.64 -1.07
N PRO A 10 -3.73 -0.64 -0.72
CA PRO A 10 -4.12 -1.66 -1.68
C PRO A 10 -5.52 -1.47 -2.27
N GLY A 11 -6.43 -0.83 -1.54
CA GLY A 11 -7.82 -0.66 -1.95
C GLY A 11 -8.57 -1.97 -2.16
N ASP A 12 -9.39 -1.99 -3.21
CA ASP A 12 -10.25 -3.10 -3.55
C ASP A 12 -9.77 -3.87 -4.79
N GLY A 13 -10.38 -5.03 -5.02
CA GLY A 13 -10.14 -5.85 -6.21
C GLY A 13 -8.70 -6.32 -6.33
N ILE A 14 -8.12 -6.19 -7.52
CA ILE A 14 -6.79 -6.72 -7.85
C ILE A 14 -5.64 -6.05 -7.09
N GLY A 15 -5.86 -4.83 -6.57
CA GLY A 15 -4.85 -4.08 -5.80
C GLY A 15 -4.40 -4.81 -4.53
N ARG A 16 -5.33 -5.50 -3.84
CA ARG A 16 -5.02 -6.35 -2.67
C ARG A 16 -4.06 -7.49 -2.98
N ILE A 17 -4.09 -8.00 -4.22
CA ILE A 17 -3.25 -9.12 -4.66
C ILE A 17 -1.92 -8.61 -5.21
N VAL A 18 -1.94 -7.53 -5.98
CA VAL A 18 -0.75 -7.03 -6.70
C VAL A 18 0.21 -6.27 -5.79
N LEU A 19 -0.30 -5.52 -4.79
CA LEU A 19 0.55 -4.70 -3.94
C LEU A 19 1.61 -5.50 -3.15
N PRO A 20 1.29 -6.64 -2.50
CA PRO A 20 2.31 -7.48 -1.86
C PRO A 20 3.42 -7.94 -2.81
N GLU A 21 3.05 -8.28 -4.05
CA GLU A 21 4.01 -8.72 -5.07
C GLU A 21 4.90 -7.58 -5.58
N ALA A 22 4.33 -6.39 -5.77
CA ALA A 22 5.12 -5.20 -6.11
C ALA A 22 6.15 -4.89 -5.01
N LEU A 23 5.77 -4.97 -3.74
CA LEU A 23 6.69 -4.79 -2.62
C LEU A 23 7.79 -5.87 -2.59
N ARG A 24 7.47 -7.11 -3.00
CA ARG A 24 8.45 -8.20 -3.12
C ARG A 24 9.51 -7.88 -4.18
N VAL A 25 9.10 -7.35 -5.34
CA VAL A 25 10.02 -6.92 -6.39
C VAL A 25 10.89 -5.74 -5.91
N LEU A 26 10.29 -4.74 -5.27
CA LEU A 26 11.05 -3.59 -4.72
C LEU A 26 12.12 -4.02 -3.71
N ARG A 27 11.80 -4.99 -2.84
CA ARG A 27 12.79 -5.59 -1.93
C ARG A 27 13.90 -6.32 -2.70
N ALA A 28 13.54 -7.10 -3.72
CA ALA A 28 14.51 -7.88 -4.49
C ALA A 28 15.51 -6.99 -5.27
N VAL A 29 15.10 -5.81 -5.73
CA VAL A 29 15.98 -4.85 -6.42
C VAL A 29 16.75 -3.93 -5.46
N GLY A 30 16.66 -4.15 -4.15
CA GLY A 30 17.40 -3.37 -3.14
C GLY A 30 16.84 -1.95 -2.92
N PHE A 31 15.57 -1.71 -3.26
CA PHE A 31 14.95 -0.40 -3.02
C PHE A 31 14.64 -0.21 -1.53
N ALA A 32 15.44 0.64 -0.87
CA ALA A 32 15.30 0.93 0.56
C ALA A 32 14.33 2.09 0.81
N ALA A 33 13.15 1.75 1.33
CA ALA A 33 12.15 2.71 1.81
C ALA A 33 11.50 2.21 3.11
N GLU A 34 10.89 3.12 3.85
CA GLU A 34 9.97 2.80 4.94
C GLU A 34 8.55 2.73 4.33
N PHE A 35 7.90 1.58 4.46
CA PHE A 35 6.55 1.39 3.94
C PHE A 35 5.55 1.47 5.10
N VAL A 36 4.60 2.38 5.00
CA VAL A 36 3.51 2.56 5.96
C VAL A 36 2.22 2.09 5.31
N HIS A 37 1.36 1.37 6.05
CA HIS A 37 0.08 0.91 5.52
C HIS A 37 -1.00 1.97 5.74
N GLY A 38 -1.84 2.19 4.72
CA GLY A 38 -3.05 2.98 4.82
C GLY A 38 -4.22 2.16 4.30
N ASP A 39 -5.27 2.05 5.12
CA ASP A 39 -6.50 1.37 4.76
C ASP A 39 -7.32 2.23 3.81
N VAL A 40 -7.74 1.67 2.68
CA VAL A 40 -8.65 2.31 1.73
C VAL A 40 -9.57 1.29 1.10
N GLY A 41 -10.66 1.76 0.52
CA GLY A 41 -11.56 0.94 -0.30
C GLY A 41 -13.01 0.95 0.16
N TRP A 42 -13.79 0.04 -0.40
CA TRP A 42 -15.23 -0.02 -0.27
C TRP A 42 -15.67 -0.20 1.18
N GLU A 43 -15.01 -1.09 1.92
CA GLU A 43 -15.33 -1.35 3.32
C GLU A 43 -15.07 -0.12 4.21
N VAL A 44 -13.93 0.56 4.00
CA VAL A 44 -13.60 1.82 4.69
C VAL A 44 -14.64 2.88 4.36
N TRP A 45 -15.03 3.02 3.09
CA TRP A 45 -16.08 3.95 2.67
C TRP A 45 -17.43 3.65 3.32
N CYS A 46 -17.84 2.38 3.35
CA CYS A 46 -19.07 1.97 4.00
C CYS A 46 -19.10 2.29 5.50
N ASN A 47 -17.95 2.17 6.19
CA ASN A 47 -17.87 2.33 7.64
C ASN A 47 -17.64 3.79 8.06
N GLU A 48 -16.86 4.54 7.28
CA GLU A 48 -16.33 5.86 7.68
C GLU A 48 -16.92 7.01 6.84
N GLY A 49 -17.63 6.71 5.76
CA GLY A 49 -18.17 7.71 4.83
C GLY A 49 -17.11 8.36 3.94
N THR A 50 -15.86 7.90 4.02
CA THR A 50 -14.69 8.32 3.23
C THR A 50 -13.96 7.08 2.74
N ALA A 51 -13.44 7.11 1.51
CA ALA A 51 -12.69 5.99 0.94
C ALA A 51 -11.20 5.99 1.36
N LEU A 52 -10.84 6.85 2.32
CA LEU A 52 -9.51 7.15 2.85
C LEU A 52 -9.56 7.20 4.36
#